data_AF-A0A920GQG5-F1
#
_entry.id   AF-A0A920GQG5-F1
#
_cell.length_a   1.000
_cell.length_b   1.000
_cell.length_c   1.000
_cell.angle_alpha   90.00
_cell.angle_beta   90.00
_cell.angle_gamma   90.00
#
_symmetry.space_group_name_H-M   'P 1'
#
loop_
_entity.id
_entity.type
_entity.pdbx_description
1 polymer ?
#
loop_
_entity_poly.entity_id
_entity_poly.type
_entity_poly.pdbx_seq_one_letter_code
_entity_poly.pdbx_strand_id
1 'polypeptide(L)'
;MSEATSLPIYIQISEMLMREIIAGRLLDGERLLPERTLAKSLNISVGTLRKALKDLEQKGALFRKHGSGNYVKFNTKFDSIYSFFRVELIDGGGLPSAKNLDINLVQKPKNCTVFWRIK
;
A
#
# COMPACT_ATOMS: atom_id res chain seq x y z
N MET A 1 -20.48 -17.68 3.46
CA MET A 1 -19.14 -17.44 4.06
C MET A 1 -18.30 -16.78 2.98
N SER A 2 -18.25 -15.44 2.97
CA SER A 2 -17.41 -14.70 2.02
C SER A 2 -15.98 -14.69 2.58
N GLU A 3 -15.07 -15.41 1.94
CA GLU A 3 -13.64 -15.25 2.19
C GLU A 3 -13.32 -13.76 2.08
N ALA A 4 -12.66 -13.20 3.10
CA ALA A 4 -12.11 -11.85 3.01
C ALA A 4 -11.19 -11.84 1.78
N THR A 5 -11.62 -11.14 0.73
CA THR A 5 -10.91 -11.11 -0.55
C THR A 5 -9.57 -10.41 -0.36
N SER A 6 -8.53 -11.21 -0.13
CA SER A 6 -7.13 -10.80 -0.15
C SER A 6 -6.90 -9.94 -1.39
N LEU A 7 -6.38 -8.72 -1.19
CA LEU A 7 -6.08 -7.82 -2.29
C LEU A 7 -5.21 -8.53 -3.34
N PRO A 8 -5.40 -8.28 -4.65
CA PRO A 8 -4.49 -8.79 -5.67
C PRO A 8 -3.03 -8.51 -5.32
N ILE A 9 -2.14 -9.50 -5.54
CA ILE A 9 -0.73 -9.44 -5.11
C ILE A 9 -0.03 -8.17 -5.61
N TYR A 10 -0.28 -7.74 -6.85
CA TYR A 10 0.35 -6.53 -7.39
C TYR A 10 -0.07 -5.26 -6.63
N ILE A 11 -1.29 -5.21 -6.10
CA ILE A 11 -1.77 -4.10 -5.25
C ILE A 11 -1.05 -4.13 -3.92
N GLN A 12 -0.89 -5.31 -3.31
CA GLN A 12 -0.13 -5.46 -2.06
C GLN A 12 1.32 -4.98 -2.22
N ILE A 13 1.98 -5.33 -3.33
CA ILE A 13 3.35 -4.89 -3.64
C ILE A 13 3.41 -3.38 -3.90
N SER A 14 2.42 -2.82 -4.60
CA SER A 14 2.30 -1.38 -4.82
C SER A 14 2.20 -0.62 -3.49
N GLU A 15 1.27 -1.03 -2.62
CA GLU A 15 1.09 -0.41 -1.30
C GLU A 15 2.30 -0.58 -0.39
N MET A 16 3.02 -1.71 -0.48
CA MET A 16 4.28 -1.90 0.23
C MET A 16 5.34 -0.88 -0.23
N LEU A 17 5.62 -0.78 -1.53
CA LEU A 17 6.58 0.18 -2.05
C LEU A 17 6.19 1.63 -1.76
N MET A 18 4.89 1.96 -1.82
CA MET A 18 4.39 3.28 -1.44
C MET A 18 4.72 3.62 0.02
N ARG A 19 4.60 2.65 0.94
CA ARG A 19 4.98 2.85 2.36
C ARG A 19 6.47 3.07 2.53
N GLU A 20 7.32 2.39 1.76
CA GLU A 20 8.77 2.61 1.76
C GLU A 20 9.12 4.05 1.33
N ILE A 21 8.43 4.57 0.30
CA ILE A 21 8.58 5.94 -0.19
C ILE A 21 8.10 6.95 0.89
N ILE A 22 6.92 6.72 1.48
CA ILE A 22 6.36 7.60 2.52
C ILE A 22 7.23 7.62 3.79
N ALA A 23 7.84 6.50 4.13
CA ALA A 23 8.75 6.39 5.27
C ALA A 23 10.15 6.97 4.98
N GLY A 24 10.41 7.46 3.76
CA GLY A 24 11.70 8.03 3.36
C GLY A 24 12.83 7.01 3.20
N ARG A 25 12.51 5.71 3.16
CA ARG A 25 13.50 4.64 2.85
C ARG A 25 13.84 4.57 1.37
N LEU A 26 12.92 5.01 0.52
CA LEU A 26 13.12 5.26 -0.90
C LEU A 26 13.01 6.77 -1.14
N LEU A 27 14.13 7.41 -1.50
CA LEU A 27 14.25 8.86 -1.59
C LEU A 27 13.71 9.39 -2.92
N ASP A 28 13.30 10.66 -2.95
CA ASP A 28 12.89 11.31 -4.19
C ASP A 28 14.01 11.29 -5.24
N GLY A 29 13.66 10.98 -6.48
CA GLY A 29 14.61 10.81 -7.57
C GLY A 29 15.49 9.56 -7.49
N GLU A 30 15.37 8.74 -6.45
CA GLU A 30 16.11 7.49 -6.33
C GLU A 30 15.68 6.49 -7.42
N ARG A 31 16.66 5.81 -8.02
CA ARG A 31 16.41 4.77 -9.01
C ARG A 31 16.13 3.44 -8.32
N LEU A 32 14.97 2.85 -8.58
CA LEU A 32 14.69 1.48 -8.14
C LEU A 32 15.63 0.47 -8.82
N LEU A 33 15.84 -0.66 -8.13
CA LEU A 33 16.55 -1.80 -8.69
C LEU A 33 15.93 -2.22 -10.05
N PRO A 34 16.73 -2.78 -10.97
CA PRO A 34 16.23 -3.34 -12.22
C PRO A 34 15.08 -4.33 -11.97
N GLU A 35 14.02 -4.30 -12.79
CA GLU A 35 12.78 -5.07 -12.55
C GLU A 35 13.04 -6.56 -12.25
N ARG A 36 13.97 -7.18 -12.97
CA ARG A 36 14.33 -8.59 -12.74
C ARG A 36 14.95 -8.83 -11.36
N THR A 37 15.82 -7.93 -10.92
CA THR A 37 16.50 -8.01 -9.62
C THR A 37 15.52 -7.71 -8.49
N LEU A 38 14.69 -6.67 -8.66
CA LEU A 38 13.66 -6.31 -7.67
C LEU A 38 12.63 -7.43 -7.51
N ALA A 39 12.16 -8.00 -8.63
CA ALA A 39 11.22 -9.13 -8.60
C ALA A 39 11.81 -10.35 -7.88
N LYS A 40 13.10 -10.65 -8.12
CA LYS A 40 13.83 -11.69 -7.39
C LYS A 40 13.91 -11.39 -5.88
N SER A 41 14.27 -10.17 -5.49
CA SER A 41 14.38 -9.79 -4.07
C SER A 41 13.04 -9.88 -3.33
N LEU A 42 11.94 -9.64 -4.02
CA LEU A 42 10.58 -9.73 -3.49
C LEU A 42 9.95 -11.12 -3.67
N ASN A 43 10.66 -12.07 -4.27
CA ASN A 43 10.18 -13.42 -4.60
C ASN A 43 8.84 -13.44 -5.38
N ILE A 44 8.73 -12.59 -6.41
CA ILE A 44 7.54 -12.50 -7.27
C ILE A 44 7.88 -12.61 -8.75
N SER A 45 6.87 -12.85 -9.59
CA SER A 45 7.03 -12.78 -11.04
C SER A 45 7.29 -11.34 -11.50
N VAL A 46 8.10 -11.17 -12.56
CA VAL A 46 8.34 -9.86 -13.19
C VAL A 46 7.04 -9.25 -13.71
N GLY A 47 6.08 -10.07 -14.18
CA GLY A 47 4.77 -9.60 -14.62
C GLY A 47 3.96 -8.98 -13.49
N THR A 48 3.99 -9.57 -12.29
CA THR A 48 3.36 -9.02 -11.08
C THR A 48 4.02 -7.71 -10.67
N LEU A 49 5.36 -7.65 -10.67
CA LEU A 49 6.08 -6.42 -10.36
C LEU A 49 5.73 -5.30 -11.34
N ARG A 50 5.68 -5.57 -12.65
CA ARG A 50 5.31 -4.55 -13.65
C ARG A 50 3.92 -3.99 -13.42
N LYS A 51 2.95 -4.82 -13.02
CA LYS A 51 1.61 -4.34 -12.66
C LYS A 51 1.65 -3.41 -11.44
N ALA A 52 2.44 -3.76 -10.42
CA ALA A 52 2.62 -2.93 -9.22
C ALA A 52 3.31 -1.59 -9.54
N LEU A 53 4.39 -1.62 -10.33
CA LEU A 53 5.09 -0.40 -10.75
C LEU A 53 4.22 0.52 -11.60
N LYS A 54 3.38 -0.06 -12.48
CA LYS A 54 2.41 0.72 -13.26
C LYS A 54 1.35 1.37 -12.38
N ASP A 55 0.87 0.68 -11.34
CA ASP A 55 -0.07 1.25 -10.36
C ASP A 55 0.56 2.42 -9.60
N LEU A 56 1.83 2.29 -9.16
CA LEU A 56 2.57 3.38 -8.53
C LEU A 56 2.82 4.58 -9.46
N GLU A 57 3.12 4.32 -10.73
CA GLU A 57 3.26 5.38 -11.75
C GLU A 57 1.93 6.12 -11.94
N GLN A 58 0.80 5.40 -11.99
CA GLN A 58 -0.53 6.00 -12.06
C GLN A 58 -0.89 6.82 -10.81
N LYS A 59 -0.47 6.37 -9.63
CA LYS A 59 -0.57 7.12 -8.37
C LYS A 59 0.41 8.30 -8.27
N GLY A 60 1.30 8.45 -9.25
CA GLY A 60 2.30 9.53 -9.32
C GLY A 60 3.48 9.36 -8.36
N ALA A 61 3.64 8.17 -7.77
CA ALA A 61 4.71 7.85 -6.81
C ALA A 61 6.02 7.43 -7.51
N LEU A 62 5.93 7.05 -8.78
CA LEU A 62 7.08 6.73 -9.63
C LEU A 62 6.96 7.45 -10.97
N PHE A 63 8.08 7.57 -11.67
CA PHE A 63 8.11 7.84 -13.11
C PHE A 63 9.08 6.89 -13.80
N ARG A 64 8.73 6.48 -15.02
CA ARG A 64 9.58 5.63 -15.85
C ARG A 64 10.39 6.45 -16.83
N LYS A 65 11.71 6.23 -16.85
CA LYS A 65 12.60 6.73 -17.90
C LYS A 65 12.98 5.57 -18.83
N HIS A 66 12.45 5.58 -20.05
CA HIS A 66 12.66 4.50 -21.03
C HIS A 66 14.16 4.21 -21.22
N GLY A 67 14.54 2.92 -21.25
CA GLY A 67 15.93 2.46 -21.33
C GLY A 67 16.78 2.67 -20.06
N SER A 68 16.29 3.44 -19.08
CA SER A 68 17.04 3.78 -17.88
C SER A 68 16.49 3.09 -16.63
N GLY A 69 15.19 3.17 -16.35
CA GLY A 69 14.60 2.51 -15.17
C GLY A 69 13.38 3.23 -14.61
N ASN A 70 12.99 2.83 -13.40
CA ASN A 70 11.91 3.45 -12.64
C ASN A 70 12.53 4.28 -11.51
N TYR A 71 12.01 5.48 -11.32
CA TYR A 71 12.53 6.46 -10.37
C TYR A 71 11.41 6.91 -9.43
N VAL A 72 11.76 7.10 -8.17
CA VAL A 72 10.84 7.58 -7.14
C VAL A 72 10.48 9.03 -7.42
N LYS A 73 9.19 9.34 -7.24
CA LYS A 73 8.65 10.69 -7.25
C LYS A 73 7.94 10.90 -5.93
N PHE A 74 8.54 11.66 -5.03
CA PHE A 74 7.90 12.04 -3.78
C PHE A 74 7.05 13.29 -4.00
N ASN A 75 5.73 13.11 -3.99
CA ASN A 75 4.78 14.22 -3.94
C ASN A 75 3.96 14.08 -2.65
N THR A 76 3.87 15.11 -1.82
CA THR A 76 3.19 15.07 -0.51
C THR A 76 1.67 14.82 -0.56
N LYS A 77 1.11 14.51 -1.75
CA LYS A 77 -0.31 14.29 -2.02
C LYS A 77 -0.60 12.84 -2.42
N PHE A 78 -0.11 11.85 -1.69
CA PHE A 78 -0.50 10.45 -1.90
C PHE A 78 -1.67 10.06 -1.01
N ASP A 79 -2.81 9.73 -1.64
CA ASP A 79 -3.92 9.03 -0.98
C ASP A 79 -3.56 7.54 -0.84
N SER A 80 -2.65 7.19 0.09
CA SER A 80 -2.47 5.78 0.46
C SER A 80 -3.72 5.32 1.20
N ILE A 81 -4.25 4.17 0.79
CA ILE A 81 -5.41 3.51 1.42
C ILE A 81 -5.15 3.27 2.93
N TYR A 82 -3.88 3.18 3.32
CA TYR A 82 -3.42 2.97 4.69
C TYR A 82 -2.89 4.23 5.39
N SER A 83 -3.12 5.42 4.85
CA SER A 83 -2.65 6.69 5.45
C SER A 83 -3.10 6.88 6.92
N PHE A 84 -4.27 6.34 7.28
CA PHE A 84 -4.77 6.35 8.66
C PHE A 84 -4.06 5.36 9.61
N PHE A 85 -3.40 4.32 9.07
CA PHE A 85 -2.70 3.30 9.85
C PHE A 85 -1.19 3.45 9.71
N ARG A 86 -0.59 4.41 10.42
CA ARG A 86 0.87 4.45 10.59
C ARG A 86 1.29 3.41 11.62
N VAL A 87 1.57 2.20 11.15
CA VAL A 87 2.22 1.15 11.96
C VAL A 87 3.65 0.99 11.46
N GLU A 88 4.61 1.48 12.23
CA GLU A 88 6.03 1.30 11.97
C GLU A 88 6.56 0.17 12.86
N LEU A 89 7.17 -0.83 12.24
CA LEU A 89 7.98 -1.86 12.88
C LEU A 89 9.42 -1.34 13.02
N ILE A 90 10.20 -1.96 13.90
CA ILE A 90 11.63 -1.63 14.10
C ILE A 90 12.41 -1.74 12.78
N ASP A 91 12.07 -2.72 11.94
CA ASP A 91 12.72 -2.97 10.63
C ASP A 91 12.09 -2.18 9.47
N GLY A 92 11.09 -1.34 9.73
CA GLY A 92 10.45 -0.49 8.72
C GLY A 92 8.92 -0.59 8.69
N GLY A 93 8.31 -0.33 7.54
CA GLY A 93 6.86 -0.25 7.41
C GLY A 93 6.21 -1.65 7.47
N GLY A 94 5.36 -1.90 8.46
CA GLY A 94 4.55 -3.12 8.52
C GLY A 94 3.29 -3.02 7.66
N LEU A 95 2.88 -4.11 6.99
CA LEU A 95 1.55 -4.17 6.39
C LEU A 95 0.53 -4.15 7.54
N PRO A 96 -0.39 -3.17 7.60
CA PRO A 96 -1.43 -3.19 8.63
C PRO A 96 -2.27 -4.45 8.41
N SER A 97 -2.35 -5.27 9.45
CA SER A 97 -3.18 -6.46 9.49
C SER A 97 -4.13 -6.36 10.66
N ALA A 98 -5.37 -6.75 10.44
CA ALA A 98 -6.38 -6.82 11.46
C ALA A 98 -6.94 -8.24 11.49
N LYS A 99 -7.03 -8.81 12.69
CA LYS A 99 -7.79 -10.04 12.93
C LYS A 99 -9.14 -9.62 13.51
N ASN A 100 -10.22 -10.01 12.87
CA ASN A 100 -11.55 -9.87 13.47
C ASN A 100 -11.59 -10.74 14.74
N LEU A 101 -11.69 -10.08 15.89
CA LEU A 101 -11.79 -10.76 17.18
C LEU A 101 -13.24 -11.20 17.43
N ASP A 102 -14.19 -10.33 17.13
CA ASP A 102 -15.62 -10.57 17.31
C ASP A 102 -16.44 -9.59 16.46
N ILE A 103 -17.57 -10.05 15.92
CA ILE A 103 -18.48 -9.24 15.11
C ILE A 103 -19.92 -9.56 15.54
N ASN A 104 -20.58 -8.60 16.19
CA ASN A 104 -21.97 -8.74 16.60
C ASN A 104 -22.84 -7.64 15.99
N LEU A 105 -24.01 -8.03 15.50
CA LEU A 105 -25.09 -7.09 15.19
C LEU A 105 -25.79 -6.72 16.49
N VAL A 106 -25.77 -5.45 16.85
CA VAL A 106 -26.45 -4.91 18.04
C VAL A 106 -27.55 -3.94 17.62
N GLN A 107 -28.70 -4.01 18.31
CA GLN A 107 -29.72 -2.99 18.15
C GLN A 107 -29.18 -1.65 18.63
N LYS A 108 -29.45 -0.58 17.85
CA LYS A 108 -29.04 0.78 18.19
C LYS A 108 -29.52 1.14 19.61
N PRO A 109 -28.64 1.47 20.56
CA PRO A 109 -29.04 1.84 21.91
C PRO A 109 -29.91 3.09 21.90
N LYS A 110 -30.96 3.11 22.73
CA LYS A 110 -31.89 4.25 22.85
C LYS A 110 -31.20 5.55 23.31
N ASN A 111 -30.08 5.44 24.04
CA ASN A 111 -29.31 6.58 24.58
C ASN A 111 -28.14 7.01 23.67
N CYS A 112 -28.08 6.59 22.41
CA CYS A 112 -27.05 7.04 21.48
C CYS A 112 -27.38 8.43 20.91
N THR A 113 -27.04 9.49 21.65
CA THR A 113 -27.59 10.82 21.36
C THR A 113 -26.99 11.50 20.12
N VAL A 114 -25.74 11.26 19.71
CA VAL A 114 -25.15 12.12 18.64
C VAL A 114 -24.14 11.48 17.68
N PHE A 115 -23.37 10.46 18.05
CA PHE A 115 -22.21 10.05 17.25
C PHE A 115 -22.51 9.10 16.06
N TRP A 116 -23.55 8.26 16.15
CA TRP A 116 -23.87 7.21 15.16
C TRP A 116 -25.18 7.47 14.40
N ARG A 117 -25.33 8.64 13.77
CA ARG A 117 -26.41 8.91 12.80
C ARG A 117 -25.95 8.51 11.40
N ILE A 118 -26.13 7.23 11.07
CA ILE A 118 -26.06 6.76 9.68
C ILE A 118 -27.41 7.15 9.05
N LYS A 119 -27.38 7.93 7.96
CA LYS A 119 -28.58 8.30 7.19
C LYS A 119 -29.04 7.15 6.30
#